data_AF-A0A2N3EBI4-F1
#
_entry.id   AF-A0A2N3EBI4-F1
#
_cell.length_a   1.000
_cell.length_b   1.000
_cell.length_c   1.000
_cell.angle_alpha   90.00
_cell.angle_beta   90.00
_cell.angle_gamma   90.00
#
_symmetry.space_group_name_H-M   'P 1'
#
loop_
_entity.id
_entity.type
_entity.pdbx_description
1 polymer ?
#
loop_
_entity_poly.entity_id
_entity_poly.type
_entity_poly.pdbx_seq_one_letter_code
_entity_poly.pdbx_strand_id
1 'polypeptide(L)' 'IFEPFVTTKAAGSGLGLALVSKIVADHGGVIECDSEPGWTVMRLRFPIDRNAARENTR' A
#
# COMPACT_ATOMS: atom_id res chain seq x y z
N ILE A 1 5.16 11.12 -1.48
CA ILE A 1 5.46 10.29 -0.28
C ILE A 1 5.86 8.85 -0.63
N PHE A 2 5.40 8.29 -1.76
CA PHE A 2 5.76 6.93 -2.20
C PHE A 2 7.04 6.86 -3.07
N GLU A 3 7.71 7.99 -3.30
CA GLU A 3 9.00 8.00 -3.96
C GLU A 3 10.09 7.51 -3.01
N PRO A 4 11.10 6.75 -3.51
CA PRO A 4 12.23 6.32 -2.69
C PRO A 4 12.93 7.49 -2.01
N PHE A 5 13.46 7.25 -0.81
CA PHE A 5 14.24 8.21 -0.01
C PHE A 5 13.48 9.43 0.49
N VAL A 6 12.15 9.51 0.29
CA VAL A 6 11.31 10.56 0.85
C VAL A 6 10.99 10.23 2.32
N THR A 7 11.51 11.03 3.24
CA THR A 7 11.34 10.85 4.70
C THR A 7 11.50 12.17 5.43
N THR A 8 10.71 12.38 6.49
CA THR A 8 10.86 13.48 7.44
C THR A 8 11.52 13.02 8.75
N LYS A 9 11.82 11.72 8.89
CA LYS A 9 12.46 11.13 10.07
C LYS A 9 13.98 11.13 9.91
N ALA A 10 14.69 11.65 10.92
CA ALA A 10 16.14 11.76 10.93
C ALA A 10 16.90 10.43 10.74
N ALA A 11 16.30 9.30 11.17
CA ALA A 11 16.89 7.96 11.04
C ALA A 11 16.09 7.03 10.09
N GLY A 12 15.13 7.58 9.33
CA GLY A 12 14.35 6.79 8.37
C GLY A 12 15.03 6.78 6.99
N SER A 13 15.10 5.63 6.33
CA SER A 13 15.67 5.54 4.97
C SER A 13 14.72 6.06 3.86
N GLY A 14 13.45 6.30 4.18
CA GLY A 14 12.44 6.70 3.19
C GLY A 14 12.09 5.62 2.16
N LEU A 15 12.46 4.36 2.41
CA LEU A 15 12.24 3.26 1.46
C LEU A 15 10.94 2.48 1.69
N GLY A 16 10.37 2.56 2.89
CA GLY A 16 9.23 1.73 3.27
C GLY A 16 8.00 1.93 2.38
N LEU A 17 7.56 3.18 2.20
CA LEU A 17 6.38 3.48 1.39
C LEU A 17 6.62 3.25 -0.11
N ALA A 18 7.84 3.46 -0.60
CA ALA A 18 8.21 3.11 -1.96
C ALA A 18 8.12 1.60 -2.21
N LEU A 19 8.58 0.78 -1.25
CA LEU A 19 8.44 -0.67 -1.32
C LEU A 19 6.97 -1.11 -1.28
N VAL A 20 6.17 -0.52 -0.39
CA VAL A 20 4.72 -0.81 -0.31
C VAL A 20 4.04 -0.47 -1.62
N SER A 21 4.32 0.69 -2.21
CA SER A 21 3.74 1.08 -3.51
C SER A 21 4.08 0.08 -4.61
N LYS A 22 5.33 -0.41 -4.64
CA LYS A 22 5.76 -1.43 -5.59
C LYS A 22 5.03 -2.75 -5.38
N ILE A 23 5.01 -3.26 -4.15
CA ILE A 23 4.33 -4.52 -3.81
C ILE A 23 2.85 -4.45 -4.19
N VAL A 24 2.17 -3.36 -3.84
CA VAL A 24 0.74 -3.16 -4.17
C VAL A 24 0.54 -3.19 -5.69
N ALA A 25 1.36 -2.47 -6.45
CA ALA A 25 1.29 -2.46 -7.91
C ALA A 25 1.58 -3.84 -8.54
N ASP A 26 2.58 -4.56 -8.03
CA ASP A 26 2.95 -5.91 -8.48
C ASP A 26 1.79 -6.91 -8.29
N HIS A 27 0.90 -6.67 -7.32
CA HIS A 27 -0.32 -7.46 -7.07
C HIS A 27 -1.56 -6.90 -7.78
N GLY A 28 -1.39 -5.96 -8.71
CA GLY A 28 -2.49 -5.32 -9.45
C GLY A 28 -3.36 -4.40 -8.59
N GLY A 29 -2.90 -4.04 -7.39
CA GLY A 29 -3.59 -3.15 -6.48
C GLY A 29 -3.23 -1.67 -6.66
N VAL A 30 -3.90 -0.82 -5.90
CA VAL A 30 -3.67 0.63 -5.83
C VAL A 30 -3.60 1.06 -4.37
N ILE A 31 -2.71 2.02 -4.07
CA ILE A 31 -2.59 2.64 -2.76
C ILE A 31 -2.98 4.12 -2.81
N GLU A 32 -3.75 4.57 -1.82
CA GLU A 32 -4.17 5.95 -1.63
C GLU A 32 -3.79 6.42 -0.22
N CYS A 33 -3.40 7.68 -0.11
CA CYS A 33 -3.04 8.32 1.15
C CYS A 33 -3.93 9.53 1.35
N ASP A 34 -4.58 9.60 2.51
CA ASP A 34 -5.41 10.70 2.96
C ASP A 34 -4.92 11.10 4.35
N SER A 35 -4.40 12.31 4.49
CA SER A 35 -3.64 12.71 5.67
C SER A 35 -3.95 14.14 6.06
N GLU A 36 -4.25 14.33 7.33
CA GLU A 36 -4.47 15.62 7.98
C GLU A 36 -3.63 15.70 9.27
N PRO A 37 -3.39 16.90 9.82
CA PRO A 37 -2.73 17.01 11.12
C PRO A 37 -3.44 16.19 12.20
N GLY A 38 -2.70 15.25 12.82
CA GLY A 38 -3.20 14.39 13.89
C GLY A 38 -3.71 13.01 13.44
N TRP A 39 -3.92 12.77 12.14
CA TRP A 39 -4.34 11.45 11.65
C TRP A 39 -3.96 11.19 10.19
N THR A 40 -3.81 9.91 9.84
CA THR A 40 -3.52 9.50 8.46
C THR A 40 -4.22 8.19 8.16
N VAL A 41 -4.86 8.11 7.00
CA VAL A 41 -5.49 6.91 6.45
C VAL A 41 -4.75 6.48 5.19
N MET A 42 -4.31 5.23 5.18
CA MET A 42 -3.77 4.55 4.00
C MET A 42 -4.81 3.52 3.52
N ARG A 43 -5.25 3.61 2.27
CA ARG A 43 -6.20 2.66 1.68
C ARG A 43 -5.49 1.85 0.60
N LEU A 44 -5.57 0.53 0.71
CA LEU A 44 -5.05 -0.40 -0.29
C LEU A 44 -6.24 -1.12 -0.92
N ARG A 45 -6.32 -1.08 -2.26
CA ARG A 45 -7.37 -1.72 -3.04
C ARG A 45 -6.74 -2.80 -3.90
N PHE A 46 -7.23 -4.03 -3.81
CA PHE A 46 -6.75 -5.16 -4.59
C PHE A 46 -7.87 -5.76 -5.45
N PRO A 47 -7.56 -6.34 -6.61
CA PRO A 47 -8.52 -7.12 -7.37
C PRO A 47 -8.94 -8.35 -6.57
N ILE A 48 -10.25 -8.61 -6.50
CA ILE A 48 -10.78 -9.81 -5.87
C ILE A 48 -10.92 -10.88 -6.95
N ASP A 49 -10.20 -11.99 -6.78
CA ASP A 49 -10.46 -13.18 -7.58
C ASP A 49 -11.75 -13.85 -7.10
N ARG A 50 -12.79 -13.77 -7.92
CA ARG A 50 -14.10 -14.38 -7.65
C ARG A 50 -14.08 -15.91 -7.76
N ASN A 51 -13.04 -16.52 -8.33
CA ASN A 51 -12.89 -17.98 -8.37
C ASN A 51 -12.26 -18.54 -7.11
N ALA A 52 -11.27 -17.88 -6.53
CA ALA A 52 -10.66 -18.30 -5.26
C ALA A 52 -11.68 -18.42 -4.10
N ALA A 53 -12.68 -17.55 -4.07
CA ALA A 53 -13.76 -17.59 -3.07
C ALA A 53 -14.70 -18.80 -3.20
N ARG A 54 -14.74 -19.46 -4.37
CA ARG A 54 -15.63 -20.60 -4.63
C ARG A 54 -14.98 -21.95 -4.32
N GLU A 55 -13.66 -22.01 -4.28
CA GLU A 55 -12.90 -23.26 -4.10
C GLU A 55 -12.79 -23.68 -2.63
N ASN A 56 -12.95 -22.74 -1.69
CA ASN A 56 -12.88 -23.00 -0.24
C ASN A 56 -14.18 -23.57 0.37
N THR A 57 -15.12 -24.04 -0.46
CA THR A 57 -16.41 -24.64 -0.03
C THR A 57 -16.56 -26.08 -0.54
N ARG A 58 -15.44 -26.76 -0.86
CA ARG A 58 -15.42 -28.20 -1.17
C ARG A 58 -14.46 -28.95 -0.26
#